data_AF-A0A453CU72-F1
#
_entry.id   AF-A0A453CU72-F1
#
_cell.length_a   1.000
_cell.length_b   1.000
_cell.length_c   1.000
_cell.angle_alpha   90.00
_cell.angle_beta   90.00
_cell.angle_gamma   90.00
#
_symmetry.space_group_name_H-M   'P 1'
#
loop_
_entity.id
_entity.type
_entity.pdbx_description
1 polymer ?
#
loop_
_entity_poly.entity_id
_entity_poly.type
_entity_poly.pdbx_seq_one_letter_code
_entity_poly.pdbx_strand_id
1 'polypeptide(L)' 'MTYRFEFRLRVALGPKGDLFLTSRIRNTNTDGKPFSFTFAYHTYFSVSDIRCVYALQFLFLPFLSFFPPWIFQAQTSPRV' A
#
# COMPACT_ATOMS: atom_id res chain seq x y z
N MET A 1 -23.98 -4.54 -25.42
CA MET A 1 -22.53 -4.25 -25.31
C MET A 1 -22.05 -4.88 -24.02
N THR A 2 -21.32 -5.99 -24.11
CA THR A 2 -20.98 -6.82 -22.95
C THR A 2 -19.48 -6.74 -22.72
N TYR A 3 -19.05 -6.14 -21.62
CA TYR A 3 -17.64 -6.07 -21.26
C TYR A 3 -17.26 -7.35 -20.52
N ARG A 4 -16.34 -8.13 -21.10
CA ARG A 4 -15.87 -9.40 -20.52
C ARG A 4 -14.44 -9.24 -20.04
N PHE A 5 -14.23 -9.29 -18.73
CA PHE A 5 -12.90 -9.20 -18.13
C PHE A 5 -12.68 -10.29 -17.09
N GLU A 6 -11.41 -10.61 -16.85
CA GLU A 6 -10.97 -11.50 -15.79
C GLU A 6 -10.20 -10.69 -14.75
N PHE A 7 -10.59 -10.84 -13.48
CA PHE A 7 -9.90 -10.25 -12.34
C PHE A 7 -9.22 -11.34 -11.52
N ARG A 8 -7.93 -11.17 -11.27
CA ARG A 8 -7.16 -12.04 -10.38
C ARG A 8 -6.54 -11.21 -9.28
N LEU A 9 -6.87 -11.53 -8.03
CA LEU A 9 -6.24 -10.96 -6.85
C LEU A 9 -5.29 -12.01 -6.25
N ARG A 10 -4.03 -11.63 -6.08
CA ARG A 10 -3.06 -12.42 -5.30
C ARG A 10 -2.83 -11.73 -3.97
N VAL A 11 -2.88 -12.52 -2.90
CA VAL A 11 -2.65 -12.09 -1.53
C VAL A 11 -1.45 -12.88 -1.00
N ALA A 12 -0.46 -12.18 -0.46
CA ALA A 12 0.69 -12.79 0.19
C ALA A 12 1.00 -12.10 1.51
N LEU A 13 1.44 -12.88 2.50
CA LEU A 13 1.86 -12.40 3.80
C LEU A 13 3.39 -12.48 3.87
N GLY A 14 4.03 -11.35 4.13
CA GLY A 14 5.45 -11.26 4.42
C GLY A 14 5.75 -11.77 5.82
N PRO A 15 6.98 -12.26 6.07
CA PRO A 15 7.40 -12.79 7.37
C PRO A 15 7.40 -11.73 8.49
N LYS A 16 7.36 -10.44 8.14
CA LYS A 16 7.31 -9.31 9.09
C LYS A 16 5.90 -8.79 9.35
N GLY A 17 4.86 -9.46 8.83
CA GLY A 17 3.48 -9.01 8.94
C GLY A 17 3.02 -8.08 7.81
N ASP A 18 3.85 -7.89 6.78
CA ASP A 18 3.49 -7.11 5.59
C ASP A 18 2.40 -7.83 4.78
N LEU A 19 1.36 -7.11 4.39
CA LEU A 19 0.30 -7.63 3.52
C LEU A 19 0.51 -7.16 2.08
N PHE A 20 0.81 -8.09 1.18
CA PHE A 20 0.98 -7.81 -0.24
C PHE A 20 -0.29 -8.17 -1.01
N LEU A 21 -0.82 -7.18 -1.73
CA LEU A 21 -1.99 -7.30 -2.61
C LEU A 21 -1.54 -7.01 -4.04
N THR A 22 -1.64 -7.99 -4.92
CA THR A 22 -1.35 -7.82 -6.35
C THR A 22 -2.59 -8.09 -7.17
N SER A 23 -3.20 -7.02 -7.69
CA SER A 23 -4.32 -7.13 -8.62
C SER A 23 -3.83 -7.26 -10.06
N ARG A 24 -4.49 -8.12 -10.83
CA ARG A 24 -4.27 -8.27 -12.27
C ARG A 24 -5.61 -8.33 -12.97
N ILE A 25 -5.79 -7.43 -13.92
CA ILE A 25 -7.01 -7.33 -14.73
C ILE A 25 -6.64 -7.68 -16.17
N ARG A 26 -7.42 -8.57 -16.79
CA ARG A 26 -7.23 -8.98 -18.18
C ARG A 26 -8.52 -8.78 -18.97
N ASN A 27 -8.41 -8.14 -20.12
CA ASN A 27 -9.49 -8.11 -21.10
C ASN A 27 -9.67 -9.51 -21.71
N THR A 28 -10.86 -10.09 -21.56
CA THR A 28 -11.22 -11.40 -22.15
C THR A 28 -12.24 -11.25 -23.28
N ASN A 29 -12.43 -10.03 -23.77
CA ASN A 29 -13.34 -9.77 -24.86
C ASN A 29 -12.80 -10.33 -26.17
N THR A 30 -13.63 -11.07 -26.91
CA THR A 30 -13.31 -11.65 -28.22
C THR A 30 -13.27 -10.62 -29.33
N ASP A 31 -13.93 -9.48 -29.12
CA ASP A 31 -14.17 -8.48 -30.16
C ASP A 31 -12.98 -7.51 -30.35
N GLY A 32 -11.88 -7.71 -29.61
CA GLY A 32 -10.68 -6.86 -29.68
C GLY A 32 -10.86 -5.42 -29.19
N LYS A 33 -12.06 -5.05 -28.75
CA LYS A 33 -12.37 -3.68 -28.33
C LYS A 33 -11.66 -3.33 -27.00
N PRO A 34 -10.95 -2.19 -26.92
CA PRO A 34 -10.39 -1.70 -25.67
C PRO A 34 -11.52 -1.36 -24.68
N PHE A 35 -11.28 -1.61 -23.39
CA PHE A 35 -12.19 -1.24 -22.32
C PHE A 35 -11.47 -0.37 -21.29
N SER A 36 -12.19 0.60 -20.73
CA SER A 36 -11.70 1.42 -19.62
C SER A 36 -12.31 0.94 -18.32
N PHE A 37 -11.50 0.90 -17.27
CA PHE A 37 -11.94 0.55 -15.93
C PHE A 37 -11.24 1.41 -14.89
N THR A 38 -11.90 1.56 -13.76
CA THR A 38 -11.34 2.20 -12.56
C THR A 38 -11.40 1.18 -11.43
N PHE A 39 -10.33 1.08 -10.66
CA PHE A 39 -10.31 0.23 -9.47
C PHE A 39 -9.67 0.99 -8.31
N ALA A 40 -10.13 0.68 -7.10
CA ALA A 40 -9.57 1.19 -5.85
C ALA A 40 -9.56 0.07 -4.81
N TYR A 41 -8.58 0.12 -3.91
CA TYR A 41 -8.54 -0.78 -2.75
C TYR A 41 -9.28 -0.12 -1.59
N HIS A 42 -10.27 -0.80 -1.04
CA HIS A 42 -10.98 -0.39 0.16
C HIS A 42 -10.47 -1.19 1.37
N THR A 43 -9.29 -0.84 1.86
CA THR A 43 -8.66 -1.50 3.02
C THR A 43 -9.09 -0.83 4.32
N TYR A 44 -9.74 -1.59 5.20
CA TYR A 44 -10.06 -1.13 6.56
C TYR A 44 -8.94 -1.55 7.53
N PHE A 45 -8.31 -0.57 8.18
CA PHE A 45 -7.34 -0.82 9.23
C PHE A 45 -8.04 -0.99 10.57
N SER A 46 -7.64 -2.00 11.34
CA SER A 46 -8.07 -2.13 12.74
C SER A 46 -7.28 -1.15 13.58
N VAL A 47 -7.95 -0.07 14.02
CA VAL A 47 -7.37 0.98 14.84
C VAL A 47 -8.24 1.17 16.07
N SER A 48 -7.63 1.15 17.25
CA SER A 48 -8.33 1.26 18.54
C SER A 48 -8.81 2.69 18.86
N ASP A 49 -8.01 3.70 18.50
CA ASP A 49 -8.39 5.12 18.58
C ASP A 49 -7.94 5.85 17.33
N ILE A 50 -8.90 6.43 16.61
CA ILE A 50 -8.68 7.16 15.35
C ILE A 50 -7.79 8.38 15.59
N ARG A 51 -7.80 8.97 16.79
CA ARG A 51 -6.98 10.14 17.14
C ARG A 51 -5.49 9.81 17.23
N CYS A 52 -5.12 8.57 17.52
CA CYS A 52 -3.71 8.15 17.59
C CYS A 52 -3.03 8.15 16.21
N VAL A 53 -3.77 7.95 15.13
CA VAL A 53 -3.20 8.01 13.76
C VAL A 53 -2.74 9.43 13.45
N TYR A 54 -3.53 10.43 13.87
CA TYR A 54 -3.17 11.84 13.72
C TYR A 54 -2.13 12.30 14.74
N ALA A 55 -1.99 11.62 15.88
CA ALA A 55 -0.98 11.94 16.89
C ALA A 55 0.45 11.81 16.34
N LEU A 56 0.74 10.84 15.48
CA LEU A 56 2.07 10.73 14.86
C LEU A 56 2.38 11.91 13.92
N GLN A 57 1.37 12.49 13.28
CA GLN A 57 1.56 13.71 12.48
C GLN A 57 1.63 14.95 13.39
N PHE A 58 0.67 15.14 14.28
CA PHE A 58 0.52 16.38 15.05
C PHE A 58 1.40 16.48 16.28
N LEU A 59 1.62 15.38 17.00
CA LEU A 59 2.37 15.36 18.26
C LEU A 59 3.82 14.92 18.09
N PHE A 60 4.20 14.26 16.99
CA PHE A 60 5.57 13.76 16.80
C PHE A 60 6.40 14.62 15.82
N LEU A 61 5.80 15.19 14.76
CA LEU A 61 6.52 16.06 13.82
C LEU A 61 7.23 17.28 14.44
N PRO A 62 6.66 18.04 15.39
CA PRO A 62 7.37 19.18 15.98
C PRO A 62 8.56 18.76 16.86
N PHE A 63 8.62 17.49 17.28
CA PHE A 63 9.73 16.93 18.04
C PHE A 63 10.76 16.20 17.16
N LEU A 64 10.50 16.06 15.86
CA LEU A 64 11.42 15.39 14.94
C LEU A 64 12.80 16.08 14.90
N SER A 65 12.81 17.40 15.06
CA SER A 65 14.03 18.23 15.15
C SER A 65 14.79 18.07 16.47
N PHE A 66 14.16 17.52 17.51
CA PHE A 66 14.81 17.21 18.79
C PHE A 66 15.52 15.86 18.76
N PHE A 67 15.23 15.01 17.78
CA PHE A 67 15.94 13.75 17.60
C PHE A 67 17.25 13.99 16.83
N PRO A 68 18.40 13.55 17.37
CA PRO A 68 19.66 13.61 16.65
C PRO A 68 19.60 12.91 15.27
N PRO A 69 20.31 13.42 14.24
CA PRO A 69 20.28 12.87 12.88
C PRO A 69 20.67 11.39 12.79
N TRP A 70 21.49 10.90 13.72
CA TRP A 70 21.96 9.50 13.76
C TRP A 70 20.83 8.50 14.01
N ILE A 71 19.69 8.93 14.57
CA ILE A 71 18.53 8.05 14.84
C ILE A 71 17.85 7.60 13.55
N PHE A 72 17.90 8.42 12.50
CA PHE A 72 17.28 8.13 11.20
C PHE A 72 18.24 7.51 10.18
N GLN A 73 19.50 7.26 10.57
CA GLN A 73 20.44 6.56 9.70
C GLN A 73 20.04 5.08 9.63
N ALA A 74 19.19 4.74 8.65
CA ALA A 74 19.07 3.37 8.20
C ALA A 74 20.48 2.89 7.84
N GLN A 75 20.89 1.78 8.45
CA GLN A 75 22.19 1.15 8.25
C GLN A 75 22.37 0.77 6.78
N THR A 76 22.83 1.70 5.95
CA THR A 76 23.39 1.40 4.65
C THR A 76 24.74 0.77 4.92
N SER A 77 24.76 -0.55 5.09
CA SER A 77 25.98 -1.34 5.04
C SER A 77 26.70 -1.00 3.73
N PRO A 78 27.93 -0.42 3.77
CA PRO A 78 28.77 -0.48 2.61
C PRO A 78 29.20 -1.94 2.46
N ARG A 79 28.71 -2.58 1.41
CA ARG A 79 29.18 -3.88 0.98
C ARG A 79 30.52 -3.66 0.26
N VAL A 80 31.63 -3.78 0.99
CA VAL A 80 32.95 -4.21 0.49
C VAL A 80 33.63 -4.99 1.60
#